data_AF-A0A1A0W7C9-F1
#
_entry.id   AF-A0A1A0W7C9-F1
#
_cell.length_a   1.000
_cell.length_b   1.000
_cell.length_c   1.000
_cell.angle_alpha   90.00
_cell.angle_beta   90.00
_cell.angle_gamma   90.00
#
_symmetry.space_group_name_H-M   'P 1'
#
loop_
_entity.id
_entity.type
_entity.pdbx_description
1 polymer ?
#
loop_
_entity_poly.entity_id
_entity_poly.type
_entity_poly.pdbx_seq_one_letter_code
_entity_poly.pdbx_strand_id
1 'polypeptide(L)'
;MRVISAVSLGLAFALLISALGLALTSWLTGEPSPALGAWEEFLPPEAASLGAQTPRTIAVALCWLVGLLLASAAIAWFVGRAHPGSWALPAIAGVMVLLFMVFFADRLGQFVGWMMFYPRTTQLPITLSAWRIALAGVVALIVGSFALPRLSDRGWRVPAIAGILVGLMVSASATNLAIRVGDDHRYVDASASAPSSADLPFPATLGTQRFTLKVSDWTNWDRIEHNGWYVEPIAGGFVTYGNGRVTAYGPDSTERWHYSRRGPGESVVTSLRVFDAGQTVVLGIGSYPSVLVGLDAPTGRQMWWSSDRTLVDTYRHASDHRRPPGQAYLVDEDPDALTWTRFDARTGTALWTAPIPATGCRFRSDSDARLLQVVDRCPGGQGMDVQFAVADPKDGTTAWHATVLRGLPYPQQDFKTHRVKLYTMEAGDGATIITIAPKGGPDRSVFVNARLQTFSHLDDPAYPILTTDGSDQFLTHDNDRATLRNPNGHEQCSFNARPANATGRMSPDGMAVILDREVVFGTDDALVSFDRDTCAQTGSIPISSRPAALMAAPGVTLVVRTDDTGTWVDGYA
;
A
#
# COMPACT_ATOMS: atom_id res chain seq x y z
N MET A 1 55.88 -0.77 21.29
CA MET A 1 54.99 0.41 21.52
C MET A 1 55.05 1.45 20.40
N ARG A 2 56.23 2.01 20.04
CA ARG A 2 56.34 3.11 19.05
C ARG A 2 55.67 2.85 17.70
N VAL A 3 55.96 1.72 17.06
CA VAL A 3 55.39 1.35 15.75
C VAL A 3 53.86 1.18 15.85
N ILE A 4 53.38 0.47 16.88
CA ILE A 4 51.95 0.20 17.09
C ILE A 4 51.18 1.51 17.28
N SER A 5 51.64 2.41 18.16
CA SER A 5 50.95 3.69 18.39
C SER A 5 50.94 4.58 17.14
N ALA A 6 52.01 4.58 16.32
CA ALA A 6 52.05 5.34 15.08
C ALA A 6 51.08 4.78 14.01
N VAL A 7 51.04 3.46 13.84
CA VAL A 7 50.08 2.78 12.94
C VAL A 7 48.65 3.02 13.40
N SER A 8 48.35 2.84 14.69
CA SER A 8 47.02 3.08 15.26
C SER A 8 46.55 4.51 15.08
N LEU A 9 47.45 5.49 15.17
CA LEU A 9 47.09 6.88 14.94
C LEU A 9 46.74 7.17 13.47
N GLY A 10 47.52 6.66 12.52
CA GLY A 10 47.20 6.77 11.09
C GLY A 10 45.88 6.07 10.73
N LEU A 11 45.66 4.90 11.31
CA LEU A 11 44.41 4.14 11.22
C LEU A 11 43.22 4.94 11.78
N ALA A 12 43.38 5.57 12.95
CA ALA A 12 42.34 6.37 13.58
C ALA A 12 41.86 7.52 12.70
N PHE A 13 42.77 8.30 12.11
CA PHE A 13 42.41 9.41 11.22
C PHE A 13 41.65 8.91 9.98
N ALA A 14 42.15 7.85 9.33
CA ALA A 14 41.49 7.29 8.15
C ALA A 14 40.08 6.79 8.46
N LEU A 15 39.89 6.06 9.57
CA LEU A 15 38.59 5.53 9.97
C LEU A 15 37.63 6.65 10.38
N LEU A 16 38.06 7.61 11.21
CA LEU A 16 37.19 8.70 11.68
C LEU A 16 36.72 9.61 10.55
N ILE A 17 37.60 9.96 9.61
CA ILE A 17 37.24 10.76 8.42
C ILE A 17 36.31 9.96 7.51
N SER A 18 36.57 8.67 7.30
CA SER A 18 35.71 7.82 6.48
C SER A 18 34.34 7.60 7.10
N ALA A 19 34.26 7.45 8.43
CA ALA A 19 33.00 7.36 9.15
C ALA A 19 32.17 8.65 9.00
N LEU A 20 32.82 9.81 9.09
CA LEU A 20 32.17 11.11 8.86
C LEU A 20 31.61 11.20 7.43
N GLY A 21 32.44 10.86 6.43
CA GLY A 21 32.04 10.84 5.03
C GLY A 21 30.84 9.91 4.80
N LEU A 22 30.89 8.69 5.34
CA LEU A 22 29.81 7.71 5.20
C LEU A 22 28.51 8.16 5.87
N ALA A 23 28.59 8.72 7.08
CA ALA A 23 27.43 9.22 7.80
C ALA A 23 26.76 10.39 7.05
N LEU A 24 27.57 11.30 6.50
CA LEU A 24 27.07 12.41 5.68
C LEU A 24 26.47 11.92 4.36
N THR A 25 27.11 10.97 3.66
CA THR A 25 26.53 10.40 2.43
C THR A 25 25.24 9.65 2.70
N SER A 26 25.17 8.90 3.80
CA SER A 26 23.94 8.20 4.19
C SER A 26 22.79 9.19 4.41
N TRP A 27 23.06 10.31 5.07
CA TRP A 27 22.05 11.33 5.33
C TRP A 27 21.63 12.10 4.06
N LEU A 28 22.59 12.47 3.21
CA LEU A 28 22.36 13.36 2.06
C LEU A 28 21.88 12.63 0.80
N THR A 29 22.31 11.38 0.60
CA THR A 29 22.07 10.62 -0.64
C THR A 29 21.43 9.26 -0.41
N GLY A 30 21.32 8.80 0.84
CA GLY A 30 20.69 7.52 1.15
C GLY A 30 19.18 7.61 1.07
N GLU A 31 18.56 6.65 0.39
CA GLU A 31 17.11 6.52 0.36
C GLU A 31 16.58 6.24 1.77
N PRO A 32 15.64 7.06 2.28
CA PRO A 32 15.12 6.89 3.62
C PRO A 32 14.44 5.53 3.78
N SER A 33 14.75 4.84 4.89
CA SER A 33 14.06 3.59 5.18
C SER A 33 12.60 3.86 5.52
N PRO A 34 11.65 3.09 4.94
CA PRO A 34 10.24 3.20 5.29
C PRO A 34 9.95 2.87 6.75
N ALA A 35 10.83 2.09 7.37
CA ALA A 35 10.77 1.80 8.80
C ALA A 35 11.01 3.04 9.67
N LEU A 36 11.62 4.10 9.14
CA LEU A 36 11.95 5.30 9.92
C LEU A 36 10.68 6.06 10.33
N GLY A 37 9.75 6.26 9.39
CA GLY A 37 8.46 6.89 9.67
C GLY A 37 7.65 6.07 10.68
N ALA A 38 7.55 4.76 10.46
CA ALA A 38 6.90 3.85 11.41
C ALA A 38 7.59 3.86 12.79
N TRP A 39 8.92 3.89 12.84
CA TRP A 39 9.67 3.91 14.09
C TRP A 39 9.43 5.18 14.90
N GLU A 40 9.47 6.36 14.26
CA GLU A 40 9.24 7.64 14.93
C GLU A 40 7.83 7.74 15.55
N GLU A 41 6.86 7.04 14.96
CA GLU A 41 5.45 7.16 15.30
C GLU A 41 4.95 6.11 16.30
N PHE A 42 5.49 4.88 16.28
CA PHE A 42 5.09 3.80 17.20
C PHE A 42 5.93 3.72 18.49
N LEU A 43 6.88 4.65 18.70
CA LEU A 43 7.65 4.69 19.95
C LEU A 43 6.77 5.11 21.14
N PRO A 44 6.83 4.38 22.28
CA PRO A 44 6.36 4.91 23.55
C PRO A 44 7.04 6.27 23.83
N PRO A 45 6.36 7.24 24.46
CA PRO A 45 6.93 8.57 24.77
C PRO A 45 8.27 8.50 25.53
N GLU A 46 8.46 7.45 26.33
CA GLU A 46 9.67 7.17 27.09
C GLU A 46 10.86 6.79 26.18
N ALA A 47 10.61 6.16 25.04
CA ALA A 47 11.60 5.83 24.03
C ALA A 47 11.86 6.99 23.03
N ALA A 48 10.91 7.92 22.90
CA ALA A 48 11.04 9.13 22.09
C ALA A 48 12.03 10.16 22.66
N SER A 49 12.18 10.26 23.99
CA SER A 49 13.01 11.30 24.63
C SER A 49 14.54 11.11 24.49
N LEU A 50 15.00 9.89 24.20
CA LEU A 50 16.42 9.54 24.10
C LEU A 50 16.76 8.59 22.91
N GLY A 51 15.76 8.08 22.17
CA GLY A 51 15.88 6.90 21.29
C GLY A 51 15.49 7.07 19.81
N ALA A 52 15.11 8.28 19.35
CA ALA A 52 14.95 8.55 17.92
C ALA A 52 16.33 8.74 17.25
N GLN A 53 17.16 7.69 17.26
CA GLN A 53 18.41 7.69 16.51
C GLN A 53 18.13 7.46 15.01
N THR A 54 17.53 8.45 14.38
CA THR A 54 17.42 8.50 12.92
C THR A 54 18.82 8.56 12.30
N PRO A 55 18.99 8.12 11.04
CA PRO A 55 20.24 8.31 10.31
C PRO A 55 20.75 9.75 10.36
N ARG A 56 19.84 10.73 10.43
CA ARG A 56 20.15 12.15 10.64
C ARG A 56 20.76 12.43 12.00
N THR A 57 20.17 11.96 13.11
CA THR A 57 20.74 12.21 14.45
C THR A 57 22.05 11.46 14.65
N ILE A 58 22.22 10.28 14.06
CA ILE A 58 23.51 9.55 14.03
C ILE A 58 24.56 10.34 13.25
N ALA A 59 24.21 10.87 12.07
CA ALA A 59 25.14 11.70 11.30
C ALA A 59 25.56 12.96 12.05
N VAL A 60 24.60 13.67 12.67
CA VAL A 60 24.88 14.86 13.49
C VAL A 60 25.76 14.50 14.69
N ALA A 61 25.45 13.40 15.41
CA ALA A 61 26.25 12.94 16.54
C ALA A 61 27.69 12.59 16.10
N LEU A 62 27.86 11.84 15.02
CA LEU A 62 29.17 11.49 14.49
C LEU A 62 29.97 12.73 14.05
N CYS A 63 29.33 13.73 13.45
CA CYS A 63 29.97 15.02 13.14
C CYS A 63 30.54 15.68 14.40
N TRP A 64 29.75 15.77 15.47
CA TRP A 64 30.19 16.35 16.74
C TRP A 64 31.29 15.54 17.42
N LEU A 65 31.14 14.21 17.50
CA LEU A 65 32.10 13.33 18.15
C LEU A 65 33.43 13.30 17.40
N VAL A 66 33.40 13.11 16.07
CA VAL A 66 34.61 13.14 15.23
C VAL A 66 35.25 14.53 15.28
N GLY A 67 34.46 15.60 15.18
CA GLY A 67 34.96 16.98 15.29
C GLY A 67 35.67 17.24 16.63
N LEU A 68 35.07 16.81 17.74
CA LEU A 68 35.67 16.90 19.08
C LEU A 68 36.99 16.14 19.16
N LEU A 69 37.04 14.91 18.65
CA LEU A 69 38.24 14.08 18.67
C LEU A 69 39.35 14.67 17.79
N LEU A 70 39.03 15.14 16.59
CA LEU A 70 39.99 15.78 15.69
C LEU A 70 40.51 17.11 16.28
N ALA A 71 39.65 17.91 16.90
CA ALA A 71 40.05 19.13 17.60
C ALA A 71 40.97 18.81 18.78
N SER A 72 40.64 17.80 19.59
CA SER A 72 41.46 17.35 20.71
C SER A 72 42.84 16.86 20.26
N ALA A 73 42.91 16.13 19.14
CA ALA A 73 44.14 15.65 18.54
C ALA A 73 44.96 16.81 17.96
N ALA A 74 44.33 17.77 17.29
CA ALA A 74 45.00 18.97 16.77
C ALA A 74 45.62 19.78 17.91
N ILE A 75 44.87 20.05 18.98
CA ILE A 75 45.37 20.76 20.17
C ILE A 75 46.57 20.02 20.77
N ALA A 76 46.47 18.69 20.95
CA ALA A 76 47.56 17.88 21.47
C ALA A 76 48.81 17.91 20.55
N TRP A 77 48.63 17.96 19.24
CA TRP A 77 49.73 18.06 18.28
C TRP A 77 50.44 19.42 18.32
N PHE A 78 49.68 20.53 18.38
CA PHE A 78 50.24 21.88 18.46
C PHE A 78 50.91 22.17 19.82
N VAL A 79 50.27 21.78 20.92
CA VAL A 79 50.76 22.02 22.29
C VAL A 79 51.80 20.99 22.72
N GLY A 80 51.81 19.80 22.13
CA GLY A 80 52.68 18.70 22.50
C GLY A 80 54.17 18.94 22.31
N ARG A 81 54.55 19.99 21.57
CA ARG A 81 55.95 20.45 21.49
C ARG A 81 56.44 21.10 22.79
N ALA A 82 55.55 21.69 23.58
CA ALA A 82 55.86 22.36 24.84
C ALA A 82 55.48 21.52 26.08
N HIS A 83 54.42 20.72 25.99
CA HIS A 83 53.95 19.90 27.11
C HIS A 83 53.75 18.43 26.70
N PRO A 84 54.67 17.53 27.06
CA PRO A 84 54.61 16.12 26.73
C PRO A 84 53.35 15.42 27.25
N GLY A 85 52.70 15.92 28.31
CA GLY A 85 51.47 15.36 28.89
C GLY A 85 50.19 15.61 28.06
N SER A 86 50.27 16.38 26.98
CA SER A 86 49.12 16.71 26.11
C SER A 86 48.49 15.51 25.40
N TRP A 87 49.15 14.33 25.37
CA TRP A 87 48.56 13.08 24.86
C TRP A 87 47.33 12.63 25.66
N ALA A 88 47.21 13.03 26.93
CA ALA A 88 46.09 12.62 27.78
C ALA A 88 44.75 13.21 27.31
N LEU A 89 44.77 14.38 26.66
CA LEU A 89 43.58 15.08 26.21
C LEU A 89 42.78 14.29 25.15
N PRO A 90 43.36 13.83 24.01
CA PRO A 90 42.64 12.98 23.05
C PRO A 90 42.34 11.59 23.61
N ALA A 91 43.12 11.08 24.56
CA ALA A 91 42.83 9.79 25.21
C ALA A 91 41.58 9.87 26.11
N ILE A 92 41.47 10.90 26.95
CA ILE A 92 40.31 11.12 27.82
C ILE A 92 39.07 11.41 26.98
N ALA A 93 39.17 12.29 25.97
CA ALA A 93 38.08 12.55 25.04
C ALA A 93 37.65 11.25 24.32
N GLY A 94 38.62 10.44 23.87
CA GLY A 94 38.37 9.14 23.26
C GLY A 94 37.61 8.18 24.17
N VAL A 95 38.00 8.07 25.45
CA VAL A 95 37.29 7.21 26.42
C VAL A 95 35.85 7.69 26.64
N MET A 96 35.63 8.99 26.80
CA MET A 96 34.29 9.55 26.97
C MET A 96 33.40 9.30 25.74
N VAL A 97 33.94 9.51 24.53
CA VAL A 97 33.24 9.21 23.27
C VAL A 97 32.97 7.71 23.14
N LEU A 98 33.91 6.85 23.51
CA LEU A 98 33.72 5.40 23.45
C LEU A 98 32.60 4.94 24.38
N LEU A 99 32.56 5.44 25.62
CA LEU A 99 31.48 5.13 26.57
C LEU A 99 30.12 5.59 26.05
N PHE A 100 30.06 6.80 25.47
CA PHE A 100 28.86 7.28 24.81
C PHE A 100 28.43 6.35 23.66
N MET A 101 29.36 6.01 22.76
CA MET A 101 29.04 5.16 21.59
C MET A 101 28.61 3.74 21.98
N VAL A 102 29.19 3.16 23.04
CA VAL A 102 28.81 1.84 23.54
C VAL A 102 27.43 1.87 24.19
N PHE A 103 27.14 2.88 25.02
CA PHE A 103 25.81 3.03 25.64
C PHE A 103 24.68 3.12 24.60
N PHE A 104 24.92 3.78 23.47
CA PHE A 104 23.95 3.90 22.39
C PHE A 104 23.92 2.69 21.43
N ALA A 105 24.89 1.79 21.46
CA ALA A 105 24.96 0.63 20.57
C ALA A 105 23.84 -0.39 20.80
N ASP A 106 23.45 -0.64 22.06
CA ASP A 106 22.36 -1.58 22.39
C ASP A 106 21.01 -1.10 21.86
N ARG A 107 20.77 0.21 21.90
CA ARG A 107 19.53 0.83 21.38
C ARG A 107 19.47 0.77 19.86
N LEU A 108 20.61 0.97 19.20
CA LEU A 108 20.75 0.79 17.76
C LEU A 108 20.43 -0.65 17.33
N GLY A 109 20.76 -1.64 18.16
CA GLY A 109 20.41 -3.05 17.93
C GLY A 109 18.90 -3.31 17.85
N GLN A 110 18.10 -2.67 18.71
CA GLN A 110 16.63 -2.80 18.70
C GLN A 110 16.03 -2.21 17.42
N PHE A 111 16.49 -1.02 17.03
CA PHE A 111 16.10 -0.39 15.77
C PHE A 111 16.45 -1.29 14.56
N VAL A 112 17.66 -1.86 14.53
CA VAL A 112 18.08 -2.82 13.51
C VAL A 112 17.20 -4.06 13.44
N GLY A 113 16.80 -4.60 14.60
CA GLY A 113 15.85 -5.71 14.66
C GLY A 113 14.51 -5.37 14.03
N TRP A 114 13.97 -4.18 14.32
CA TRP A 114 12.71 -3.69 13.74
C TRP A 114 12.77 -3.51 12.22
N MET A 115 13.88 -3.00 11.70
CA MET A 115 14.05 -2.78 10.26
C MET A 115 14.16 -4.06 9.44
N MET A 116 14.39 -5.22 10.06
CA MET A 116 14.41 -6.49 9.35
C MET A 116 13.05 -6.86 8.75
N PHE A 117 11.96 -6.22 9.19
CA PHE A 117 10.60 -6.41 8.67
C PHE A 117 10.27 -5.52 7.45
N TYR A 118 11.18 -4.63 7.05
CA TYR A 118 10.95 -3.63 6.00
C TYR A 118 11.91 -3.84 4.81
N PRO A 119 11.59 -3.28 3.63
CA PRO A 119 12.53 -3.19 2.53
C PRO A 119 13.86 -2.56 2.96
N ARG A 120 14.96 -3.14 2.47
CA ARG A 120 16.30 -2.65 2.75
C ARG A 120 16.47 -1.33 2.00
N THR A 121 17.13 -0.37 2.63
CA THR A 121 17.68 0.79 1.92
C THR A 121 19.15 0.92 2.26
N THR A 122 19.91 1.59 1.38
CA THR A 122 21.36 1.78 1.59
C THR A 122 21.66 2.68 2.78
N GLN A 123 20.73 3.57 3.17
CA GLN A 123 20.90 4.52 4.26
C GLN A 123 21.26 3.83 5.57
N LEU A 124 20.53 2.78 5.97
CA LEU A 124 20.78 2.19 7.27
C LEU A 124 22.13 1.45 7.37
N PRO A 125 22.45 0.46 6.50
CA PRO A 125 23.71 -0.28 6.61
C PRO A 125 24.92 0.63 6.52
N ILE A 126 24.85 1.72 5.72
CA ILE A 126 25.92 2.72 5.64
C ILE A 126 26.07 3.45 6.98
N THR A 127 24.96 3.88 7.61
CA THR A 127 24.98 4.54 8.93
C THR A 127 25.56 3.63 10.03
N LEU A 128 25.14 2.35 10.06
CA LEU A 128 25.67 1.37 11.02
C LEU A 128 27.17 1.10 10.80
N SER A 129 27.60 1.01 9.53
CA SER A 129 29.01 0.88 9.20
C SER A 129 29.78 2.13 9.61
N ALA A 130 29.25 3.34 9.39
CA ALA A 130 29.86 4.58 9.86
C ALA A 130 30.05 4.57 11.38
N TRP A 131 29.03 4.16 12.14
CA TRP A 131 29.12 4.05 13.60
C TRP A 131 30.19 3.05 14.05
N ARG A 132 30.25 1.86 13.43
CA ARG A 132 31.25 0.82 13.75
C ARG A 132 32.67 1.24 13.37
N ILE A 133 32.84 1.87 12.21
CA ILE A 133 34.12 2.43 11.74
C ILE A 133 34.57 3.53 12.71
N ALA A 134 33.67 4.42 13.13
CA ALA A 134 33.97 5.44 14.11
C ALA A 134 34.41 4.82 15.45
N LEU A 135 33.69 3.82 15.97
CA LEU A 135 34.06 3.12 17.21
C LEU A 135 35.46 2.50 17.13
N ALA A 136 35.78 1.85 16.01
CA ALA A 136 37.14 1.34 15.75
C ALA A 136 38.19 2.46 15.66
N GLY A 137 37.84 3.59 15.03
CA GLY A 137 38.66 4.79 14.96
C GLY A 137 38.94 5.42 16.32
N VAL A 138 37.95 5.45 17.23
CA VAL A 138 38.11 5.94 18.60
C VAL A 138 39.05 5.04 19.39
N VAL A 139 38.89 3.72 19.32
CA VAL A 139 39.80 2.76 19.97
C VAL A 139 41.23 2.93 19.44
N ALA A 140 41.39 3.07 18.12
CA ALA A 140 42.67 3.31 17.50
C ALA A 140 43.29 4.66 17.93
N LEU A 141 42.47 5.70 18.14
CA LEU A 141 42.91 7.01 18.62
C LEU A 141 43.40 6.95 20.08
N ILE A 142 42.70 6.22 20.95
CA ILE A 142 43.12 6.03 22.36
C ILE A 142 44.52 5.39 22.40
N VAL A 143 44.74 4.34 21.62
CA VAL A 143 46.05 3.65 21.52
C VAL A 143 47.11 4.52 20.81
N GLY A 144 46.68 5.30 19.81
CA GLY A 144 47.53 6.18 19.01
C GLY A 144 47.88 7.51 19.68
N SER A 145 47.20 7.89 20.76
CA SER A 145 47.37 9.15 21.48
C SER A 145 48.82 9.43 21.90
N PHE A 146 49.57 8.38 22.27
CA PHE A 146 50.99 8.47 22.64
C PHE A 146 51.93 8.85 21.47
N ALA A 147 51.49 8.71 20.23
CA ALA A 147 52.27 9.05 19.02
C ALA A 147 52.09 10.52 18.59
N LEU A 148 50.99 11.16 18.98
CA LEU A 148 50.59 12.51 18.53
C LEU A 148 51.66 13.60 18.76
N PRO A 149 52.27 13.74 19.95
CA PRO A 149 53.29 14.75 20.19
C PRO A 149 54.60 14.54 19.40
N ARG A 150 54.80 13.34 18.84
CA ARG A 150 56.06 12.89 18.21
C ARG A 150 55.96 12.67 16.71
N LEU A 151 54.82 13.03 16.10
CA LEU A 151 54.53 12.78 14.68
C LEU A 151 55.44 13.57 13.71
N SER A 152 56.10 14.62 14.19
CA SER A 152 57.04 15.42 13.40
C SER A 152 58.28 14.61 12.98
N ASP A 153 58.63 13.57 13.74
CA ASP A 153 59.84 12.79 13.54
C ASP A 153 59.67 11.77 12.41
N ARG A 154 60.68 11.69 11.53
CA ARG A 154 60.65 10.83 10.33
C ARG A 154 60.38 9.35 10.67
N GLY A 155 60.81 8.88 11.84
CA GLY A 155 60.60 7.51 12.33
C GLY A 155 59.15 7.16 12.70
N TRP A 156 58.25 8.14 12.86
CA TRP A 156 56.83 7.92 13.19
C TRP A 156 55.92 8.10 11.96
N ARG A 157 56.39 8.74 10.88
CA ARG A 157 55.60 9.02 9.68
C ARG A 157 55.32 7.79 8.83
N VAL A 158 56.33 6.96 8.56
CA VAL A 158 56.20 5.74 7.73
C VAL A 158 55.17 4.77 8.32
N PRO A 159 55.21 4.40 9.62
CA PRO A 159 54.18 3.55 10.21
C PRO A 159 52.79 4.21 10.24
N ALA A 160 52.69 5.53 10.39
CA ALA A 160 51.41 6.23 10.29
C ALA A 160 50.78 6.15 8.89
N ILE A 161 51.59 6.27 7.82
CA ILE A 161 51.12 6.10 6.43
C ILE A 161 50.60 4.68 6.20
N ALA A 162 51.30 3.65 6.69
CA ALA A 162 50.82 2.28 6.62
C ALA A 162 49.47 2.10 7.33
N GLY A 163 49.30 2.74 8.51
CA GLY A 163 48.03 2.78 9.23
C GLY A 163 46.89 3.42 8.42
N ILE A 164 47.17 4.52 7.72
CA ILE A 164 46.19 5.19 6.84
C ILE A 164 45.74 4.25 5.72
N LEU A 165 46.68 3.59 5.04
CA LEU A 165 46.36 2.66 3.94
C LEU A 165 45.48 1.50 4.41
N VAL A 166 45.81 0.91 5.56
CA VAL A 166 44.98 -0.15 6.18
C VAL A 166 43.60 0.39 6.53
N GLY A 167 43.52 1.59 7.11
CA GLY A 167 42.24 2.22 7.45
C GLY A 167 41.35 2.46 6.24
N LEU A 168 41.92 2.96 5.13
CA LEU A 168 41.20 3.14 3.88
C LEU A 168 40.68 1.82 3.31
N MET A 169 41.48 0.75 3.37
CA MET A 169 41.07 -0.58 2.90
C MET A 169 39.91 -1.15 3.75
N VAL A 170 39.98 -1.00 5.08
CA VAL A 170 38.91 -1.41 6.00
C VAL A 170 37.63 -0.61 5.73
N SER A 171 37.72 0.71 5.59
CA SER A 171 36.59 1.56 5.28
C SER A 171 35.96 1.20 3.93
N ALA A 172 36.75 1.07 2.87
CA ALA A 172 36.25 0.69 1.55
C ALA A 172 35.53 -0.68 1.56
N SER A 173 36.08 -1.65 2.29
CA SER A 173 35.47 -2.98 2.43
C SER A 173 34.14 -2.93 3.18
N ALA A 174 34.09 -2.17 4.28
CA ALA A 174 32.86 -1.98 5.07
C ALA A 174 31.78 -1.21 4.31
N THR A 175 32.15 -0.22 3.49
CA THR A 175 31.23 0.51 2.62
C THR A 175 30.65 -0.39 1.53
N ASN A 176 31.49 -1.16 0.84
CA ASN A 176 31.01 -2.10 -0.18
C ASN A 176 30.07 -3.17 0.41
N LEU A 177 30.39 -3.68 1.60
CA LEU A 177 29.50 -4.60 2.31
C LEU A 177 28.18 -3.93 2.70
N ALA A 178 28.22 -2.67 3.17
CA ALA A 178 27.03 -1.91 3.52
C ALA A 178 26.12 -1.67 2.32
N ILE A 179 26.68 -1.24 1.18
CA ILE A 179 25.95 -1.06 -0.07
C ILE A 179 25.31 -2.38 -0.48
N ARG A 180 26.09 -3.47 -0.49
CA ARG A 180 25.56 -4.79 -0.83
C ARG A 180 24.45 -5.22 0.13
N VAL A 181 24.58 -5.01 1.43
CA VAL A 181 23.54 -5.37 2.42
C VAL A 181 22.29 -4.50 2.29
N GLY A 182 22.44 -3.25 1.86
CA GLY A 182 21.35 -2.30 1.62
C GLY A 182 20.69 -2.43 0.24
N ASP A 183 21.25 -3.25 -0.65
CA ASP A 183 20.67 -3.54 -1.96
C ASP A 183 19.46 -4.48 -1.82
N ASP A 184 18.29 -3.88 -1.98
CA ASP A 184 16.98 -4.50 -1.87
C ASP A 184 16.55 -5.27 -3.12
N HIS A 185 17.11 -4.94 -4.28
CA HIS A 185 16.77 -5.59 -5.55
C HIS A 185 17.02 -7.10 -5.51
N ARG A 186 17.93 -7.56 -4.65
CA ARG A 186 18.22 -8.99 -4.44
C ARG A 186 17.07 -9.78 -3.84
N TYR A 187 16.07 -9.10 -3.27
CA TYR A 187 14.86 -9.71 -2.72
C TYR A 187 13.66 -9.61 -3.64
N VAL A 188 13.81 -8.94 -4.79
CA VAL A 188 12.75 -8.72 -5.76
C VAL A 188 13.07 -9.53 -7.02
N ASP A 189 12.15 -10.40 -7.40
CA ASP A 189 12.15 -11.07 -8.69
C ASP A 189 10.99 -10.50 -9.50
N ALA A 190 11.34 -9.70 -10.51
CA ALA A 190 10.38 -8.99 -11.34
C ALA A 190 10.78 -9.05 -12.81
N SER A 191 9.78 -9.22 -13.66
CA SER A 191 9.90 -9.07 -15.11
C SER A 191 9.02 -7.91 -15.58
N ALA A 192 9.34 -7.37 -16.75
CA ALA A 192 8.53 -6.36 -17.40
C ALA A 192 8.26 -6.78 -18.84
N SER A 193 7.10 -6.40 -19.35
CA SER A 193 6.73 -6.60 -20.76
C SER A 193 6.86 -5.30 -21.54
N ALA A 194 7.02 -5.45 -22.86
CA ALA A 194 6.82 -4.32 -23.76
C ALA A 194 5.35 -3.85 -23.67
N PRO A 195 5.09 -2.54 -23.81
CA PRO A 195 3.72 -2.04 -23.84
C PRO A 195 2.95 -2.72 -24.98
N SER A 196 1.79 -3.31 -24.65
CA SER A 196 0.89 -3.87 -25.66
C SER A 196 0.26 -2.74 -26.45
N SER A 197 0.13 -2.91 -27.78
CA SER A 197 -0.45 -1.92 -28.68
C SER A 197 -1.95 -2.07 -28.90
N ALA A 198 -2.60 -3.07 -28.30
CA ALA A 198 -4.00 -3.36 -28.55
C ALA A 198 -4.80 -3.37 -27.24
N ASP A 199 -5.68 -2.39 -27.09
CA ASP A 199 -6.80 -2.47 -26.15
C ASP A 199 -7.78 -3.52 -26.69
N LEU A 200 -7.95 -4.60 -25.93
CA LEU A 200 -8.96 -5.61 -26.23
C LEU A 200 -10.29 -5.16 -25.62
N PRO A 201 -11.41 -5.29 -26.33
CA PRO A 201 -12.71 -5.05 -25.73
C PRO A 201 -13.02 -6.12 -24.68
N PHE A 202 -13.90 -5.79 -23.74
CA PHE A 202 -14.50 -6.82 -22.89
C PHE A 202 -15.31 -7.81 -23.75
N PRO A 203 -15.39 -9.10 -23.36
CA PRO A 203 -16.18 -10.09 -24.07
C PRO A 203 -17.64 -9.68 -24.20
N ALA A 204 -18.23 -9.96 -25.37
CA ALA A 204 -19.66 -9.72 -25.57
C ALA A 204 -20.55 -10.84 -25.05
N THR A 205 -20.03 -12.06 -25.02
CA THR A 205 -20.70 -13.31 -24.63
C THR A 205 -19.73 -14.17 -23.84
N LEU A 206 -20.21 -15.14 -23.04
CA LEU A 206 -19.34 -16.00 -22.23
C LEU A 206 -18.33 -16.79 -23.08
N GLY A 207 -18.77 -17.32 -24.23
CA GLY A 207 -17.90 -18.11 -25.11
C GLY A 207 -17.59 -19.50 -24.54
N THR A 208 -16.46 -20.09 -24.97
CA THR A 208 -16.00 -21.43 -24.54
C THR A 208 -14.78 -21.33 -23.64
N GLN A 209 -14.60 -22.30 -22.74
CA GLN A 209 -13.41 -22.38 -21.91
C GLN A 209 -12.14 -22.52 -22.76
N ARG A 210 -11.19 -21.61 -22.59
CA ARG A 210 -9.90 -21.54 -23.30
C ARG A 210 -8.75 -22.08 -22.47
N PHE A 211 -8.75 -21.80 -21.18
CA PHE A 211 -7.66 -22.20 -20.28
C PHE A 211 -8.15 -22.43 -18.85
N THR A 212 -7.29 -23.09 -18.09
CA THR A 212 -7.38 -23.25 -16.63
C THR A 212 -5.99 -23.02 -16.05
N LEU A 213 -5.89 -22.10 -15.09
CA LEU A 213 -4.64 -21.72 -14.44
C LEU A 213 -4.75 -21.94 -12.94
N LYS A 214 -3.77 -22.62 -12.33
CA LYS A 214 -3.66 -22.67 -10.87
C LYS A 214 -2.99 -21.39 -10.37
N VAL A 215 -3.66 -20.63 -9.50
CA VAL A 215 -3.13 -19.35 -8.98
C VAL A 215 -2.65 -19.45 -7.54
N SER A 216 -3.19 -20.38 -6.75
CA SER A 216 -2.80 -20.55 -5.34
C SER A 216 -3.00 -22.00 -4.90
N ASP A 217 -2.19 -22.44 -3.94
CA ASP A 217 -2.40 -23.72 -3.25
C ASP A 217 -3.44 -23.60 -2.12
N TRP A 218 -4.08 -22.45 -2.00
CA TRP A 218 -5.15 -22.21 -1.04
C TRP A 218 -6.37 -23.08 -1.34
N THR A 219 -6.72 -23.95 -0.40
CA THR A 219 -7.87 -24.87 -0.51
C THR A 219 -9.04 -24.45 0.37
N ASN A 220 -8.83 -23.47 1.28
CA ASN A 220 -9.83 -23.18 2.30
C ASN A 220 -10.93 -22.25 1.80
N TRP A 221 -11.98 -22.85 1.25
CA TRP A 221 -13.09 -22.16 0.61
C TRP A 221 -13.99 -21.38 1.59
N ASP A 222 -14.01 -21.73 2.87
CA ASP A 222 -14.90 -21.09 3.88
C ASP A 222 -14.33 -19.78 4.47
N ARG A 223 -13.02 -19.56 4.37
CA ARG A 223 -12.31 -18.38 4.91
C ARG A 223 -11.61 -17.61 3.82
N ILE A 224 -12.30 -17.40 2.71
CA ILE A 224 -11.72 -16.64 1.60
C ILE A 224 -11.27 -15.27 2.12
N GLU A 225 -11.99 -14.66 3.08
CA GLU A 225 -11.87 -13.27 3.57
C GLU A 225 -10.45 -12.80 3.93
N HIS A 226 -9.52 -13.68 4.31
CA HIS A 226 -8.17 -13.28 4.74
C HIS A 226 -7.07 -14.15 4.09
N ASN A 227 -6.35 -13.58 3.13
CA ASN A 227 -4.97 -13.93 2.73
C ASN A 227 -4.71 -15.27 2.01
N GLY A 228 -5.09 -15.39 0.74
CA GLY A 228 -4.62 -16.51 -0.10
C GLY A 228 -4.42 -16.21 -1.57
N TRP A 229 -5.28 -15.37 -2.15
CA TRP A 229 -5.23 -15.02 -3.56
C TRP A 229 -5.98 -13.71 -3.89
N TYR A 230 -5.60 -13.08 -5.00
CA TYR A 230 -6.38 -12.02 -5.67
C TYR A 230 -6.39 -12.28 -7.17
N VAL A 231 -7.48 -11.91 -7.83
CA VAL A 231 -7.60 -11.88 -9.29
C VAL A 231 -8.30 -10.58 -9.63
N GLU A 232 -7.73 -9.76 -10.50
CA GLU A 232 -8.35 -8.50 -10.92
C GLU A 232 -8.07 -8.24 -12.42
N PRO A 233 -9.03 -7.65 -13.16
CA PRO A 233 -8.82 -7.27 -14.55
C PRO A 233 -7.81 -6.12 -14.66
N ILE A 234 -6.98 -6.15 -15.69
CA ILE A 234 -6.05 -5.07 -16.04
C ILE A 234 -6.13 -4.79 -17.54
N ALA A 235 -5.52 -3.69 -17.97
CA ALA A 235 -5.40 -3.38 -19.39
C ALA A 235 -4.72 -4.52 -20.18
N GLY A 236 -5.47 -5.13 -21.09
CA GLY A 236 -5.02 -6.24 -21.94
C GLY A 236 -4.89 -7.59 -21.23
N GLY A 237 -5.66 -7.84 -20.18
CA GLY A 237 -5.76 -9.15 -19.55
C GLY A 237 -6.13 -9.07 -18.07
N PHE A 238 -5.44 -9.84 -17.23
CA PHE A 238 -5.72 -9.90 -15.79
C PHE A 238 -4.46 -10.10 -14.97
N VAL A 239 -4.51 -9.68 -13.71
CA VAL A 239 -3.45 -9.89 -12.74
C VAL A 239 -3.93 -10.84 -11.66
N THR A 240 -3.03 -11.69 -11.20
CA THR A 240 -3.26 -12.61 -10.09
C THR A 240 -2.24 -12.37 -9.00
N TYR A 241 -2.64 -12.60 -7.77
CA TYR A 241 -1.74 -12.77 -6.64
C TYR A 241 -2.02 -14.12 -6.03
N GLY A 242 -0.98 -14.89 -5.76
CA GLY A 242 -1.07 -16.16 -5.05
C GLY A 242 0.32 -16.72 -4.80
N ASN A 243 0.48 -17.49 -3.73
CA ASN A 243 1.76 -18.08 -3.35
C ASN A 243 2.93 -17.04 -3.25
N GLY A 244 2.62 -15.81 -2.84
CA GLY A 244 3.60 -14.73 -2.67
C GLY A 244 4.13 -14.10 -3.97
N ARG A 245 3.50 -14.37 -5.11
CA ARG A 245 3.85 -13.81 -6.43
C ARG A 245 2.63 -13.14 -7.05
N VAL A 246 2.88 -11.99 -7.65
CA VAL A 246 1.96 -11.28 -8.52
C VAL A 246 2.33 -11.61 -9.96
N THR A 247 1.39 -12.08 -10.75
CA THR A 247 1.62 -12.39 -12.17
C THR A 247 0.49 -11.81 -13.01
N ALA A 248 0.85 -11.05 -14.04
CA ALA A 248 -0.07 -10.58 -15.06
C ALA A 248 -0.06 -11.49 -16.27
N TYR A 249 -1.26 -11.78 -16.76
CA TYR A 249 -1.49 -12.64 -17.91
C TYR A 249 -2.25 -11.91 -19.00
N GLY A 250 -2.00 -12.31 -20.25
CA GLY A 250 -2.88 -12.01 -21.36
C GLY A 250 -4.23 -12.75 -21.26
N PRO A 251 -5.19 -12.45 -22.15
CA PRO A 251 -6.48 -13.14 -22.22
C PRO A 251 -6.36 -14.62 -22.60
N ASP A 252 -5.18 -15.06 -23.04
CA ASP A 252 -4.85 -16.43 -23.42
C ASP A 252 -4.06 -17.18 -22.32
N SER A 253 -3.98 -16.61 -21.11
CA SER A 253 -3.18 -17.09 -19.97
C SER A 253 -1.66 -17.05 -20.16
N THR A 254 -1.15 -16.37 -21.19
CA THR A 254 0.29 -16.18 -21.35
C THR A 254 0.82 -15.17 -20.33
N GLU A 255 1.86 -15.54 -19.58
CA GLU A 255 2.50 -14.62 -18.63
C GLU A 255 3.11 -13.43 -19.40
N ARG A 256 2.72 -12.22 -19.03
CA ARG A 256 3.26 -10.96 -19.57
C ARG A 256 4.39 -10.44 -18.70
N TRP A 257 4.12 -10.33 -17.41
CA TRP A 257 5.07 -9.88 -16.41
C TRP A 257 4.72 -10.46 -15.05
N HIS A 258 5.68 -10.44 -14.13
CA HIS A 258 5.48 -10.83 -12.75
C HIS A 258 6.27 -9.94 -11.81
N TYR A 259 5.82 -9.90 -10.56
CA TYR A 259 6.52 -9.29 -9.44
C TYR A 259 6.39 -10.22 -8.24
N SER A 260 7.51 -10.61 -7.66
CA SER A 260 7.54 -11.34 -6.40
C SER A 260 8.62 -10.78 -5.50
N ARG A 261 8.36 -10.84 -4.20
CA ARG A 261 9.29 -10.37 -3.19
C ARG A 261 9.50 -11.45 -2.16
N ARG A 262 10.76 -11.84 -1.96
CA ARG A 262 11.19 -12.82 -0.95
C ARG A 262 12.18 -12.14 -0.02
N GLY A 263 11.74 -11.06 0.63
CA GLY A 263 12.53 -10.28 1.58
C GLY A 263 12.75 -11.00 2.91
N PRO A 264 13.68 -10.50 3.75
CA PRO A 264 13.80 -10.97 5.11
C PRO A 264 12.52 -10.66 5.92
N GLY A 265 12.21 -11.55 6.88
CA GLY A 265 11.06 -11.38 7.77
C GLY A 265 9.74 -11.40 7.02
N GLU A 266 8.88 -10.43 7.34
CA GLU A 266 7.53 -10.29 6.79
C GLU A 266 7.48 -9.38 5.55
N SER A 267 8.63 -8.99 4.98
CA SER A 267 8.72 -8.12 3.81
C SER A 267 8.40 -8.88 2.51
N VAL A 268 7.17 -9.36 2.42
CA VAL A 268 6.58 -10.06 1.27
C VAL A 268 5.36 -9.27 0.78
N VAL A 269 4.94 -9.52 -0.46
CA VAL A 269 3.66 -9.00 -0.95
C VAL A 269 2.54 -9.65 -0.14
N THR A 270 1.58 -8.86 0.32
CA THR A 270 0.45 -9.33 1.14
C THR A 270 -0.91 -8.93 0.57
N SER A 271 -0.94 -7.85 -0.22
CA SER A 271 -2.16 -7.41 -0.90
C SER A 271 -1.87 -6.83 -2.27
N LEU A 272 -2.91 -6.82 -3.10
CA LEU A 272 -2.92 -6.27 -4.45
C LEU A 272 -4.27 -5.60 -4.67
N ARG A 273 -4.27 -4.42 -5.29
CA ARG A 273 -5.47 -3.76 -5.83
C ARG A 273 -5.16 -3.12 -7.17
N VAL A 274 -6.15 -3.05 -8.05
CA VAL A 274 -6.07 -2.41 -9.35
C VAL A 274 -6.88 -1.11 -9.37
N PHE A 275 -6.24 -0.04 -9.85
CA PHE A 275 -6.79 1.30 -9.94
C PHE A 275 -6.81 1.80 -11.39
N ASP A 276 -7.45 2.94 -11.60
CA ASP A 276 -7.48 3.68 -12.87
C ASP A 276 -7.99 2.82 -14.04
N ALA A 277 -9.11 2.11 -13.85
CA ALA A 277 -9.69 1.23 -14.87
C ALA A 277 -8.70 0.18 -15.44
N GLY A 278 -7.87 -0.40 -14.58
CA GLY A 278 -6.94 -1.45 -15.00
C GLY A 278 -5.56 -0.96 -15.42
N GLN A 279 -5.23 0.31 -15.20
CA GLN A 279 -3.95 0.91 -15.64
C GLN A 279 -2.86 0.90 -14.58
N THR A 280 -3.22 0.79 -13.30
CA THR A 280 -2.27 0.83 -12.19
C THR A 280 -2.50 -0.33 -11.24
N VAL A 281 -1.47 -1.11 -10.95
CA VAL A 281 -1.49 -2.13 -9.90
C VAL A 281 -0.75 -1.57 -8.67
N VAL A 282 -1.38 -1.55 -7.51
CA VAL A 282 -0.73 -1.17 -6.25
C VAL A 282 -0.59 -2.41 -5.37
N LEU A 283 0.64 -2.67 -4.94
CA LEU A 283 1.00 -3.81 -4.10
C LEU A 283 1.26 -3.34 -2.67
N GLY A 284 0.64 -4.02 -1.71
CA GLY A 284 0.97 -3.89 -0.30
C GLY A 284 2.07 -4.88 0.11
N ILE A 285 3.11 -4.40 0.79
CA ILE A 285 4.22 -5.21 1.32
C ILE A 285 4.21 -5.18 2.85
N GLY A 286 4.32 -6.35 3.48
CA GLY A 286 4.28 -6.51 4.95
C GLY A 286 2.96 -7.13 5.44
N SER A 287 2.99 -7.91 6.53
CA SER A 287 1.79 -8.54 7.14
C SER A 287 0.66 -7.57 7.43
N TYR A 288 1.00 -6.31 7.68
CA TYR A 288 0.11 -5.18 7.67
C TYR A 288 0.76 -4.14 6.74
N PRO A 289 0.28 -3.95 5.49
CA PRO A 289 1.05 -3.32 4.43
C PRO A 289 1.71 -2.04 4.89
N SER A 290 3.03 -1.98 5.04
CA SER A 290 3.75 -0.81 5.56
C SER A 290 4.47 -0.04 4.45
N VAL A 291 4.53 -0.66 3.27
CA VAL A 291 5.07 -0.10 2.05
C VAL A 291 4.12 -0.44 0.92
N LEU A 292 3.89 0.54 0.05
CA LEU A 292 3.17 0.38 -1.20
C LEU A 292 4.13 0.47 -2.37
N VAL A 293 3.87 -0.33 -3.41
CA VAL A 293 4.57 -0.25 -4.69
C VAL A 293 3.55 -0.10 -5.80
N GLY A 294 3.66 0.98 -6.57
CA GLY A 294 2.84 1.21 -7.76
C GLY A 294 3.52 0.65 -9.00
N LEU A 295 2.83 -0.22 -9.72
CA LEU A 295 3.25 -0.81 -10.98
C LEU A 295 2.34 -0.34 -12.12
N ASP A 296 2.94 -0.04 -13.27
CA ASP A 296 2.20 0.16 -14.51
C ASP A 296 1.58 -1.18 -14.92
N ALA A 297 0.25 -1.29 -14.93
CA ALA A 297 -0.43 -2.56 -15.11
C ALA A 297 -0.15 -3.24 -16.46
N PRO A 298 -0.06 -2.52 -17.60
CA PRO A 298 0.31 -3.14 -18.87
C PRO A 298 1.73 -3.71 -18.90
N THR A 299 2.70 -3.04 -18.28
CA THR A 299 4.12 -3.38 -18.46
C THR A 299 4.75 -4.10 -17.26
N GLY A 300 4.19 -3.96 -16.06
CA GLY A 300 4.78 -4.46 -14.81
C GLY A 300 5.91 -3.58 -14.27
N ARG A 301 6.19 -2.43 -14.91
CA ARG A 301 7.26 -1.53 -14.48
C ARG A 301 6.88 -0.81 -13.20
N GLN A 302 7.77 -0.83 -12.21
CA GLN A 302 7.62 -0.02 -11.01
C GLN A 302 7.65 1.47 -11.38
N MET A 303 6.58 2.19 -11.02
CA MET A 303 6.45 3.63 -11.23
C MET A 303 6.89 4.41 -9.99
N TRP A 304 6.51 3.92 -8.81
CA TRP A 304 6.81 4.54 -7.53
C TRP A 304 6.76 3.50 -6.42
N TRP A 305 7.28 3.87 -5.25
CA TRP A 305 7.06 3.18 -4.00
C TRP A 305 6.90 4.23 -2.90
N SER A 306 6.14 3.90 -1.85
CA SER A 306 5.88 4.84 -0.76
C SER A 306 5.68 4.09 0.56
N SER A 307 6.07 4.75 1.63
CA SER A 307 5.75 4.36 3.01
C SER A 307 5.13 5.51 3.79
N ASP A 308 4.59 6.49 3.07
CA ASP A 308 3.81 7.55 3.66
C ASP A 308 2.62 6.93 4.41
N ARG A 309 2.49 7.23 5.71
CA ARG A 309 1.49 6.60 6.56
C ARG A 309 0.09 6.91 6.06
N THR A 310 -0.19 8.16 5.70
CA THR A 310 -1.52 8.56 5.22
C THR A 310 -1.90 7.74 4.00
N LEU A 311 -1.03 7.68 2.98
CA LEU A 311 -1.29 6.86 1.80
C LEU A 311 -1.43 5.37 2.12
N VAL A 312 -0.57 4.82 2.99
CA VAL A 312 -0.62 3.41 3.42
C VAL A 312 -1.94 3.10 4.13
N ASP A 313 -2.35 3.95 5.08
CA ASP A 313 -3.59 3.80 5.83
C ASP A 313 -4.80 3.97 4.90
N THR A 314 -4.78 4.94 3.99
CA THR A 314 -5.79 5.09 2.94
C THR A 314 -5.91 3.82 2.09
N TYR A 315 -4.79 3.27 1.63
CA TYR A 315 -4.78 2.03 0.85
C TYR A 315 -5.33 0.86 1.65
N ARG A 316 -4.98 0.72 2.94
CA ARG A 316 -5.53 -0.33 3.82
C ARG A 316 -7.05 -0.24 3.89
N HIS A 317 -7.60 0.93 4.21
CA HIS A 317 -9.05 1.16 4.26
C HIS A 317 -9.73 0.88 2.90
N ALA A 318 -9.08 1.27 1.80
CA ALA A 318 -9.57 0.99 0.45
C ALA A 318 -9.53 -0.51 0.11
N SER A 319 -8.50 -1.22 0.57
CA SER A 319 -8.22 -2.62 0.26
C SER A 319 -8.97 -3.62 1.15
N ASP A 320 -9.33 -3.26 2.39
CA ASP A 320 -9.96 -4.17 3.37
C ASP A 320 -11.36 -4.63 2.95
N HIS A 321 -11.96 -4.00 1.94
CA HIS A 321 -13.26 -4.39 1.39
C HIS A 321 -13.07 -4.83 -0.06
N ARG A 322 -13.40 -6.09 -0.37
CA ARG A 322 -13.35 -6.68 -1.73
C ARG A 322 -14.48 -6.16 -2.60
N ARG A 323 -14.45 -4.85 -2.82
CA ARG A 323 -15.32 -4.20 -3.77
C ARG A 323 -14.83 -4.48 -5.19
N PRO A 324 -15.71 -4.32 -6.19
CA PRO A 324 -15.35 -4.55 -7.57
C PRO A 324 -14.14 -3.70 -8.02
N PRO A 325 -13.26 -4.27 -8.87
CA PRO A 325 -12.07 -3.60 -9.35
C PRO A 325 -12.41 -2.40 -10.25
N GLY A 326 -11.53 -1.38 -10.24
CA GLY A 326 -11.49 -0.33 -11.27
C GLY A 326 -12.26 0.97 -10.99
N GLN A 327 -13.14 1.05 -9.98
CA GLN A 327 -13.97 2.25 -9.72
C GLN A 327 -13.60 3.03 -8.45
N ALA A 328 -12.82 2.44 -7.53
CA ALA A 328 -12.47 3.09 -6.28
C ALA A 328 -11.28 4.06 -6.44
N TYR A 329 -11.42 5.29 -5.97
CA TYR A 329 -10.32 6.22 -5.79
C TYR A 329 -9.58 5.95 -4.47
N LEU A 330 -8.27 6.21 -4.44
CA LEU A 330 -7.50 6.30 -3.20
C LEU A 330 -7.80 7.66 -2.56
N VAL A 331 -8.68 7.67 -1.55
CA VAL A 331 -9.08 8.90 -0.87
C VAL A 331 -8.97 8.72 0.63
N ASP A 332 -8.11 9.52 1.25
CA ASP A 332 -8.06 9.66 2.70
C ASP A 332 -9.19 10.54 3.17
N GLU A 333 -9.81 10.15 4.27
CA GLU A 333 -10.80 10.96 4.94
C GLU A 333 -10.28 11.40 6.30
N ASP A 334 -10.14 12.72 6.46
CA ASP A 334 -9.88 13.35 7.74
C ASP A 334 -11.22 13.77 8.37
N PRO A 335 -11.75 13.01 9.33
CA PRO A 335 -13.02 13.32 9.97
C PRO A 335 -12.94 14.53 10.92
N ASP A 336 -11.74 14.88 11.40
CA ASP A 336 -11.54 16.01 12.32
C ASP A 336 -11.45 17.32 11.56
N ALA A 337 -10.74 17.34 10.43
CA ALA A 337 -10.66 18.49 9.53
C ALA A 337 -11.85 18.58 8.55
N LEU A 338 -12.65 17.51 8.42
CA LEU A 338 -13.73 17.38 7.44
C LEU A 338 -13.24 17.58 6.00
N THR A 339 -12.12 16.95 5.68
CA THR A 339 -11.50 17.04 4.35
C THR A 339 -11.26 15.66 3.75
N TRP A 340 -11.30 15.60 2.43
CA TRP A 340 -10.84 14.46 1.65
C TRP A 340 -9.54 14.81 0.95
N THR A 341 -8.59 13.86 0.97
CA THR A 341 -7.36 13.94 0.19
C THR A 341 -7.31 12.80 -0.81
N ARG A 342 -7.40 13.11 -2.09
CA ARG A 342 -7.29 12.11 -3.16
C ARG A 342 -5.82 11.91 -3.53
N PHE A 343 -5.40 10.66 -3.63
CA PHE A 343 -4.09 10.26 -4.12
C PHE A 343 -4.17 9.75 -5.56
N ASP A 344 -3.16 10.08 -6.35
CA ASP A 344 -2.95 9.51 -7.67
C ASP A 344 -2.28 8.14 -7.54
N ALA A 345 -2.98 7.08 -7.94
CA ALA A 345 -2.43 5.72 -7.92
C ALA A 345 -1.23 5.55 -8.86
N ARG A 346 -1.10 6.36 -9.92
CA ARG A 346 0.05 6.31 -10.85
C ARG A 346 1.32 6.91 -10.29
N THR A 347 1.24 7.82 -9.33
CA THR A 347 2.41 8.52 -8.77
C THR A 347 2.60 8.32 -7.27
N GLY A 348 1.57 7.87 -6.56
CA GLY A 348 1.57 7.74 -5.10
C GLY A 348 1.56 9.09 -4.38
N THR A 349 1.19 10.17 -5.06
CA THR A 349 1.20 11.54 -4.51
C THR A 349 -0.21 12.07 -4.32
N ALA A 350 -0.38 12.99 -3.37
CA ALA A 350 -1.65 13.68 -3.18
C ALA A 350 -1.94 14.59 -4.38
N LEU A 351 -3.12 14.42 -4.99
CA LEU A 351 -3.60 15.26 -6.09
C LEU A 351 -4.20 16.55 -5.58
N TRP A 352 -5.10 16.42 -4.60
CA TRP A 352 -5.79 17.53 -3.98
C TRP A 352 -6.25 17.15 -2.59
N THR A 353 -6.42 18.18 -1.76
CA THR A 353 -7.15 18.11 -0.50
C THR A 353 -8.28 19.13 -0.59
N ALA A 354 -9.51 18.68 -0.40
CA ALA A 354 -10.70 19.50 -0.50
C ALA A 354 -11.63 19.25 0.69
N PRO A 355 -12.46 20.23 1.09
CA PRO A 355 -13.54 19.97 2.02
C PRO A 355 -14.43 18.85 1.48
N ILE A 356 -14.87 17.97 2.38
CA ILE A 356 -15.87 16.95 2.03
C ILE A 356 -17.10 17.67 1.44
N PRO A 357 -17.68 17.20 0.32
CA PRO A 357 -18.82 17.86 -0.33
C PRO A 357 -19.92 18.19 0.67
N ALA A 358 -19.96 19.47 1.08
CA ALA A 358 -20.77 19.91 2.18
C ALA A 358 -22.18 20.28 1.69
N THR A 359 -23.18 19.55 2.18
CA THR A 359 -24.59 19.78 1.88
C THR A 359 -25.24 20.84 2.80
N GLY A 360 -24.50 21.36 3.79
CA GLY A 360 -24.99 22.31 4.80
C GLY A 360 -25.61 21.66 6.04
N CYS A 361 -25.52 20.33 6.17
CA CYS A 361 -26.16 19.57 7.24
C CYS A 361 -25.16 19.19 8.34
N ARG A 362 -25.51 19.49 9.59
CA ARG A 362 -24.64 19.20 10.76
C ARG A 362 -24.49 17.71 11.09
N PHE A 363 -25.28 16.83 10.47
CA PHE A 363 -25.38 15.42 10.86
C PHE A 363 -25.11 14.51 9.66
N ARG A 364 -23.83 14.16 9.50
CA ARG A 364 -23.39 13.15 8.53
C ARG A 364 -23.91 11.77 8.90
N SER A 365 -24.17 10.95 7.89
CA SER A 365 -24.84 9.65 8.08
C SER A 365 -24.03 8.53 7.50
N ASP A 366 -23.61 8.71 6.24
CA ASP A 366 -22.87 7.73 5.50
C ASP A 366 -22.04 8.45 4.43
N SER A 367 -20.86 7.94 4.15
CA SER A 367 -19.98 8.54 3.17
C SER A 367 -19.00 7.53 2.63
N ASP A 368 -18.81 7.60 1.33
CA ASP A 368 -17.93 6.71 0.63
C ASP A 368 -16.88 7.54 -0.11
N ALA A 369 -15.80 7.87 0.61
CA ALA A 369 -14.71 8.67 0.08
C ALA A 369 -14.12 8.05 -1.21
N ARG A 370 -14.14 6.72 -1.32
CA ARG A 370 -13.64 5.98 -2.50
C ARG A 370 -14.48 6.21 -3.75
N LEU A 371 -15.78 6.42 -3.60
CA LEU A 371 -16.69 6.78 -4.68
C LEU A 371 -16.86 8.30 -4.80
N LEU A 372 -16.24 9.07 -3.90
CA LEU A 372 -16.39 10.51 -3.75
C LEU A 372 -17.84 10.94 -3.44
N GLN A 373 -18.59 10.11 -2.72
CA GLN A 373 -20.03 10.32 -2.44
C GLN A 373 -20.31 10.54 -0.95
N VAL A 374 -21.27 11.41 -0.65
CA VAL A 374 -21.74 11.71 0.70
C VAL A 374 -23.26 11.61 0.75
N VAL A 375 -23.78 10.98 1.81
CA VAL A 375 -25.21 10.95 2.13
C VAL A 375 -25.46 11.54 3.51
N ASP A 376 -26.13 12.69 3.51
CA ASP A 376 -26.40 13.48 4.69
C ASP A 376 -27.88 13.46 5.10
N ARG A 377 -28.09 13.53 6.41
CA ARG A 377 -29.41 13.68 7.02
C ARG A 377 -29.57 15.11 7.49
N CYS A 378 -30.54 15.80 6.92
CA CYS A 378 -30.74 17.22 7.11
C CYS A 378 -32.07 17.49 7.83
N PRO A 379 -32.11 18.33 8.87
CA PRO A 379 -33.39 18.79 9.41
C PRO A 379 -34.20 19.50 8.31
N GLY A 380 -35.38 18.97 8.01
CA GLY A 380 -36.35 19.55 7.08
C GLY A 380 -37.51 20.20 7.84
N GLY A 381 -38.37 20.94 7.13
CA GLY A 381 -39.48 21.70 7.74
C GLY A 381 -40.54 20.86 8.49
N GLN A 382 -40.68 19.57 8.16
CA GLN A 382 -41.62 18.63 8.82
C GLN A 382 -40.97 17.30 9.25
N GLY A 383 -39.64 17.23 9.33
CA GLY A 383 -38.95 15.99 9.63
C GLY A 383 -37.49 16.00 9.18
N MET A 384 -37.04 14.95 8.50
CA MET A 384 -35.68 14.85 7.97
C MET A 384 -35.69 14.74 6.44
N ASP A 385 -34.76 15.42 5.81
CA ASP A 385 -34.44 15.27 4.40
C ASP A 385 -33.16 14.42 4.26
N VAL A 386 -33.02 13.73 3.13
CA VAL A 386 -31.79 13.04 2.75
C VAL A 386 -31.19 13.77 1.57
N GLN A 387 -29.94 14.18 1.72
CA GLN A 387 -29.19 14.87 0.68
C GLN A 387 -28.04 13.99 0.21
N PHE A 388 -27.80 14.02 -1.08
CA PHE A 388 -26.70 13.33 -1.74
C PHE A 388 -25.79 14.37 -2.37
N ALA A 389 -24.49 14.21 -2.21
CA ALA A 389 -23.48 15.01 -2.90
C ALA A 389 -22.35 14.12 -3.43
N VAL A 390 -21.75 14.56 -4.53
CA VAL A 390 -20.58 13.90 -5.13
C VAL A 390 -19.52 14.95 -5.46
N ALA A 391 -18.25 14.62 -5.21
CA ALA A 391 -17.12 15.48 -5.57
C ALA A 391 -16.68 15.24 -7.03
N ASP A 392 -16.18 16.28 -7.69
CA ASP A 392 -15.45 16.13 -8.95
C ASP A 392 -14.13 15.40 -8.65
N PRO A 393 -13.84 14.26 -9.29
CA PRO A 393 -12.58 13.57 -9.07
C PRO A 393 -11.35 14.43 -9.39
N LYS A 394 -11.44 15.43 -10.27
CA LYS A 394 -10.30 16.25 -10.72
C LYS A 394 -9.78 17.20 -9.64
N ASP A 395 -10.67 17.82 -8.87
CA ASP A 395 -10.29 18.89 -7.94
C ASP A 395 -10.96 18.79 -6.56
N GLY A 396 -11.86 17.83 -6.36
CA GLY A 396 -12.56 17.60 -5.09
C GLY A 396 -13.69 18.59 -4.81
N THR A 397 -14.00 19.50 -5.74
CA THR A 397 -15.13 20.43 -5.58
C THR A 397 -16.46 19.69 -5.72
N THR A 398 -17.55 20.20 -5.13
CA THR A 398 -18.87 19.59 -5.27
C THR A 398 -19.33 19.64 -6.73
N ALA A 399 -19.34 18.50 -7.41
CA ALA A 399 -19.80 18.39 -8.80
C ALA A 399 -21.32 18.38 -8.91
N TRP A 400 -21.99 17.70 -7.98
CA TRP A 400 -23.45 17.64 -7.93
C TRP A 400 -23.95 17.47 -6.50
N HIS A 401 -25.11 18.08 -6.23
CA HIS A 401 -25.79 18.06 -4.94
C HIS A 401 -27.30 18.07 -5.16
N ALA A 402 -28.00 17.15 -4.49
CA ALA A 402 -29.45 17.06 -4.58
C ALA A 402 -30.09 16.58 -3.27
N THR A 403 -31.30 17.07 -2.99
CA THR A 403 -32.16 16.47 -1.97
C THR A 403 -32.95 15.32 -2.60
N VAL A 404 -32.55 14.09 -2.30
CA VAL A 404 -33.06 12.85 -2.90
C VAL A 404 -34.29 12.30 -2.19
N LEU A 405 -34.48 12.64 -0.90
CA LEU A 405 -35.71 12.38 -0.15
C LEU A 405 -36.07 13.62 0.66
N ARG A 406 -37.35 14.00 0.65
CA ARG A 406 -37.88 15.18 1.36
C ARG A 406 -38.94 14.79 2.37
N GLY A 407 -38.96 15.51 3.50
CA GLY A 407 -40.04 15.47 4.48
C GLY A 407 -40.26 14.08 5.09
N LEU A 408 -39.20 13.31 5.33
CA LEU A 408 -39.35 12.03 6.00
C LEU A 408 -39.93 12.25 7.40
N PRO A 409 -40.98 11.51 7.79
CA PRO A 409 -41.72 11.74 9.04
C PRO A 409 -40.97 11.21 10.28
N TYR A 410 -39.64 11.20 10.23
CA TYR A 410 -38.78 10.67 11.28
C TYR A 410 -37.99 11.80 11.90
N PRO A 411 -38.12 12.05 13.22
CA PRO A 411 -37.24 12.99 13.90
C PRO A 411 -35.80 12.46 13.93
N GLN A 412 -34.84 13.37 14.10
CA GLN A 412 -33.42 13.03 14.22
C GLN A 412 -33.14 11.95 15.29
N GLN A 413 -33.91 11.95 16.40
CA GLN A 413 -33.74 11.01 17.50
C GLN A 413 -33.97 9.55 17.08
N ASP A 414 -34.82 9.29 16.09
CA ASP A 414 -35.10 7.93 15.62
C ASP A 414 -33.90 7.32 14.90
N PHE A 415 -33.13 8.15 14.18
CA PHE A 415 -31.87 7.73 13.59
C PHE A 415 -30.80 7.46 14.66
N LYS A 416 -30.69 8.33 15.68
CA LYS A 416 -29.72 8.16 16.79
C LYS A 416 -29.99 6.89 17.62
N THR A 417 -31.26 6.54 17.78
CA THR A 417 -31.70 5.36 18.54
C THR A 417 -31.81 4.11 17.68
N HIS A 418 -31.34 4.14 16.42
CA HIS A 418 -31.41 3.03 15.46
C HIS A 418 -32.85 2.50 15.24
N ARG A 419 -33.87 3.34 15.47
CA ARG A 419 -35.26 3.06 15.09
C ARG A 419 -35.49 3.28 13.60
N VAL A 420 -34.65 4.09 12.96
CA VAL A 420 -34.56 4.23 11.50
C VAL A 420 -33.11 4.08 11.10
N LYS A 421 -32.83 3.18 10.16
CA LYS A 421 -31.50 3.00 9.57
C LYS A 421 -31.44 3.72 8.23
N LEU A 422 -30.28 4.26 7.92
CA LEU A 422 -29.90 4.73 6.60
C LEU A 422 -28.66 3.93 6.21
N TYR A 423 -28.68 3.31 5.04
CA TYR A 423 -27.51 2.65 4.48
C TYR A 423 -27.44 2.90 2.98
N THR A 424 -26.22 2.92 2.46
CA THR A 424 -25.93 3.09 1.04
C THR A 424 -25.36 1.79 0.47
N MET A 425 -25.75 1.46 -0.76
CA MET A 425 -25.28 0.27 -1.47
C MET A 425 -24.92 0.66 -2.89
N GLU A 426 -23.71 0.32 -3.32
CA GLU A 426 -23.22 0.58 -4.68
C GLU A 426 -24.01 -0.23 -5.71
N ALA A 427 -24.34 0.38 -6.85
CA ALA A 427 -25.24 -0.19 -7.85
C ALA A 427 -24.81 0.22 -9.26
N GLY A 428 -23.91 -0.56 -9.88
CA GLY A 428 -23.36 -0.24 -11.21
C GLY A 428 -22.36 0.92 -11.17
N ASP A 429 -21.79 1.25 -12.34
CA ASP A 429 -20.75 2.28 -12.47
C ASP A 429 -21.21 3.68 -12.02
N GLY A 430 -20.67 4.13 -10.89
CA GLY A 430 -20.92 5.47 -10.34
C GLY A 430 -22.34 5.70 -9.80
N ALA A 431 -23.07 4.64 -9.49
CA ALA A 431 -24.43 4.72 -8.97
C ALA A 431 -24.59 4.03 -7.61
N THR A 432 -25.57 4.49 -6.83
CA THR A 432 -25.80 4.10 -5.44
C THR A 432 -27.28 4.03 -5.15
N ILE A 433 -27.70 2.99 -4.43
CA ILE A 433 -29.01 2.87 -3.82
C ILE A 433 -28.93 3.34 -2.37
N ILE A 434 -29.76 4.31 -2.03
CA ILE A 434 -29.89 4.85 -0.68
C ILE A 434 -31.18 4.31 -0.09
N THR A 435 -31.10 3.55 1.00
CA THR A 435 -32.27 2.95 1.65
C THR A 435 -32.47 3.49 3.05
N ILE A 436 -33.71 3.90 3.32
CA ILE A 436 -34.21 4.28 4.65
C ILE A 436 -35.09 3.16 5.17
N ALA A 437 -34.63 2.49 6.23
CA ALA A 437 -35.27 1.33 6.82
C ALA A 437 -35.78 1.62 8.25
N PRO A 438 -37.05 2.01 8.41
CA PRO A 438 -37.67 2.17 9.73
C PRO A 438 -37.96 0.81 10.38
N LYS A 439 -37.70 0.68 11.67
CA LYS A 439 -37.96 -0.54 12.44
C LYS A 439 -39.46 -0.85 12.47
N GLY A 440 -39.86 -1.95 11.81
CA GLY A 440 -41.25 -2.40 11.75
C GLY A 440 -42.11 -1.62 10.75
N GLY A 441 -41.51 -0.86 9.85
CA GLY A 441 -42.19 -0.19 8.73
C GLY A 441 -41.59 -0.59 7.37
N PRO A 442 -42.17 -0.11 6.26
CA PRO A 442 -41.63 -0.38 4.94
C PRO A 442 -40.36 0.44 4.67
N ASP A 443 -39.39 -0.21 4.04
CA ASP A 443 -38.18 0.43 3.54
C ASP A 443 -38.51 1.37 2.38
N ARG A 444 -37.75 2.47 2.26
CA ARG A 444 -37.83 3.40 1.14
C ARG A 444 -36.47 3.52 0.49
N SER A 445 -36.40 3.24 -0.81
CA SER A 445 -35.13 3.26 -1.54
C SER A 445 -35.16 4.29 -2.67
N VAL A 446 -34.03 4.95 -2.87
CA VAL A 446 -33.80 5.86 -4.00
C VAL A 446 -32.56 5.40 -4.72
N PHE A 447 -32.67 5.25 -6.03
CA PHE A 447 -31.54 5.04 -6.92
C PHE A 447 -30.96 6.40 -7.31
N VAL A 448 -29.66 6.54 -7.20
CA VAL A 448 -28.91 7.75 -7.53
C VAL A 448 -27.82 7.39 -8.51
N ASN A 449 -27.82 8.03 -9.68
CA ASN A 449 -26.74 7.93 -10.65
C ASN A 449 -25.95 9.24 -10.63
N ALA A 450 -24.77 9.22 -10.01
CA ALA A 450 -23.95 10.41 -9.82
C ALA A 450 -23.36 10.91 -11.14
N ARG A 451 -23.08 10.00 -12.08
CA ARG A 451 -22.53 10.31 -13.40
C ARG A 451 -23.55 11.01 -14.30
N LEU A 452 -24.80 10.56 -14.28
CA LEU A 452 -25.91 11.18 -15.01
C LEU A 452 -26.54 12.36 -14.26
N GLN A 453 -26.17 12.57 -12.99
CA GLN A 453 -26.77 13.59 -12.11
C GLN A 453 -28.30 13.44 -11.99
N THR A 454 -28.77 12.20 -11.93
CA THR A 454 -30.19 11.85 -11.84
C THR A 454 -30.46 10.98 -10.63
N PHE A 455 -31.69 11.02 -10.14
CA PHE A 455 -32.18 10.07 -9.15
C PHE A 455 -33.62 9.66 -9.45
N SER A 456 -34.00 8.46 -9.05
CA SER A 456 -35.34 7.89 -9.21
C SER A 456 -35.75 7.14 -7.95
N HIS A 457 -37.03 7.27 -7.57
CA HIS A 457 -37.58 6.47 -6.47
C HIS A 457 -37.72 5.02 -6.94
N LEU A 458 -37.39 4.09 -6.06
CA LEU A 458 -37.64 2.67 -6.28
C LEU A 458 -38.95 2.31 -5.59
N ASP A 459 -39.85 1.64 -6.32
CA ASP A 459 -41.16 1.25 -5.81
C ASP A 459 -41.05 0.22 -4.68
N ASP A 460 -40.02 -0.63 -4.74
CA ASP A 460 -39.69 -1.65 -3.74
C ASP A 460 -38.21 -1.57 -3.33
N PRO A 461 -37.84 -2.09 -2.15
CA PRO A 461 -36.44 -2.22 -1.75
C PRO A 461 -35.68 -3.10 -2.75
N ALA A 462 -34.60 -2.57 -3.30
CA ALA A 462 -33.74 -3.29 -4.23
C ALA A 462 -32.35 -3.44 -3.62
N TYR A 463 -31.87 -4.67 -3.55
CA TYR A 463 -30.53 -4.97 -3.04
C TYR A 463 -29.62 -5.24 -4.24
N PRO A 464 -28.64 -4.36 -4.51
CA PRO A 464 -27.76 -4.54 -5.66
C PRO A 464 -26.87 -5.76 -5.45
N ILE A 465 -26.61 -6.48 -6.55
CA ILE A 465 -25.56 -7.50 -6.62
C ILE A 465 -24.33 -6.81 -7.20
N LEU A 466 -23.24 -6.76 -6.44
CA LEU A 466 -22.01 -6.12 -6.90
C LEU A 466 -21.36 -6.97 -8.01
N THR A 467 -21.19 -6.38 -9.20
CA THR A 467 -20.50 -6.99 -10.34
C THR A 467 -19.20 -6.25 -10.65
N THR A 468 -18.32 -6.86 -11.43
CA THR A 468 -16.95 -6.38 -11.68
C THR A 468 -16.68 -5.92 -13.11
N ASP A 469 -17.73 -5.85 -13.93
CA ASP A 469 -17.66 -5.53 -15.36
C ASP A 469 -17.65 -4.04 -15.70
N GLY A 470 -17.96 -3.16 -14.75
CA GLY A 470 -18.03 -1.72 -15.00
C GLY A 470 -19.22 -1.26 -15.85
N SER A 471 -20.26 -2.09 -15.97
CA SER A 471 -21.52 -1.73 -16.61
C SER A 471 -22.24 -0.61 -15.84
N ASP A 472 -22.92 0.26 -16.60
CA ASP A 472 -23.84 1.27 -16.09
C ASP A 472 -25.22 0.68 -15.73
N GLN A 473 -25.57 -0.46 -16.34
CA GLN A 473 -26.62 -1.35 -15.85
C GLN A 473 -26.12 -2.16 -14.67
N PHE A 474 -27.05 -2.55 -13.80
CA PHE A 474 -26.72 -3.28 -12.59
C PHE A 474 -27.78 -4.34 -12.29
N LEU A 475 -27.38 -5.33 -11.50
CA LEU A 475 -28.24 -6.38 -11.03
C LEU A 475 -28.79 -6.03 -9.66
N THR A 476 -30.05 -6.37 -9.41
CA THR A 476 -30.61 -6.39 -8.06
C THR A 476 -31.22 -7.74 -7.77
N HIS A 477 -31.31 -8.09 -6.49
CA HIS A 477 -32.08 -9.24 -6.05
C HIS A 477 -33.18 -8.81 -5.07
N ASP A 478 -34.32 -9.47 -5.17
CA ASP A 478 -35.40 -9.40 -4.19
C ASP A 478 -35.87 -10.83 -3.91
N ASN A 479 -35.72 -11.27 -2.66
CA ASN A 479 -36.07 -12.57 -2.06
C ASN A 479 -35.75 -13.82 -2.92
N ASP A 480 -36.41 -14.01 -4.07
CA ASP A 480 -36.28 -15.17 -4.97
C ASP A 480 -35.93 -14.83 -6.44
N ARG A 481 -35.80 -13.55 -6.82
CA ARG A 481 -35.61 -13.12 -8.22
C ARG A 481 -34.43 -12.18 -8.37
N ALA A 482 -33.60 -12.41 -9.39
CA ALA A 482 -32.63 -11.44 -9.87
C ALA A 482 -33.23 -10.60 -11.00
N THR A 483 -32.95 -9.31 -11.04
CA THR A 483 -33.44 -8.39 -12.07
C THR A 483 -32.30 -7.54 -12.63
N LEU A 484 -32.33 -7.33 -13.95
CA LEU A 484 -31.45 -6.37 -14.61
C LEU A 484 -32.13 -5.01 -14.60
N ARG A 485 -31.40 -3.99 -14.18
CA ARG A 485 -31.89 -2.61 -14.12
C ARG A 485 -31.05 -1.71 -15.01
N ASN A 486 -31.74 -0.79 -15.66
CA ASN A 486 -31.14 0.22 -16.53
C ASN A 486 -30.36 1.28 -15.72
N PRO A 487 -29.52 2.10 -16.37
CA PRO A 487 -28.76 3.16 -15.70
C PRO A 487 -29.61 4.26 -15.04
N ASN A 488 -30.92 4.26 -15.31
CA ASN A 488 -31.93 5.13 -14.70
C ASN A 488 -32.64 4.50 -13.48
N GLY A 489 -32.27 3.28 -13.11
CA GLY A 489 -32.81 2.55 -11.96
C GLY A 489 -34.11 1.79 -12.24
N HIS A 490 -34.66 1.80 -13.45
CA HIS A 490 -35.86 1.02 -13.78
C HIS A 490 -35.52 -0.44 -14.10
N GLU A 491 -36.36 -1.37 -13.66
CA GLU A 491 -36.28 -2.78 -14.04
C GLU A 491 -36.44 -2.91 -15.56
N GLN A 492 -35.47 -3.54 -16.21
CA GLN A 492 -35.53 -3.88 -17.63
C GLN A 492 -36.23 -5.21 -17.83
N CYS A 493 -35.73 -6.24 -17.16
CA CYS A 493 -36.27 -7.59 -17.18
C CYS A 493 -35.79 -8.38 -15.96
N SER A 494 -36.32 -9.59 -15.79
CA SER A 494 -36.01 -10.46 -14.66
C SER A 494 -35.61 -11.85 -15.08
N PHE A 495 -34.68 -12.44 -14.34
CA PHE A 495 -34.16 -13.78 -14.59
C PHE A 495 -34.98 -14.83 -13.85
N ASN A 496 -35.09 -16.02 -14.44
CA ASN A 496 -35.69 -17.21 -13.82
C ASN A 496 -34.71 -17.98 -12.92
N ALA A 497 -33.48 -17.48 -12.78
CA ALA A 497 -32.45 -18.00 -11.90
C ALA A 497 -31.80 -16.87 -11.10
N ARG A 498 -30.96 -17.22 -10.14
CA ARG A 498 -30.16 -16.26 -9.37
C ARG A 498 -28.71 -16.72 -9.28
N PRO A 499 -27.75 -15.80 -9.16
CA PRO A 499 -26.39 -16.15 -8.76
C PRO A 499 -26.43 -16.90 -7.44
N ALA A 500 -25.57 -17.91 -7.29
CA ALA A 500 -25.32 -18.50 -5.99
C ALA A 500 -24.69 -17.44 -5.06
N ASN A 501 -24.78 -17.66 -3.76
CA ASN A 501 -24.00 -16.82 -2.84
C ASN A 501 -22.50 -17.04 -3.13
N ALA A 502 -21.68 -16.01 -2.96
CA ALA A 502 -20.24 -16.20 -3.03
C ALA A 502 -19.80 -17.17 -1.93
N THR A 503 -18.86 -18.05 -2.27
CA THR A 503 -18.34 -19.05 -1.34
C THR A 503 -17.74 -18.35 -0.09
N GLY A 504 -18.12 -18.81 1.11
CA GLY A 504 -17.75 -18.15 2.37
C GLY A 504 -18.52 -16.85 2.69
N ARG A 505 -19.56 -16.49 1.92
CA ARG A 505 -20.37 -15.27 2.11
C ARG A 505 -21.87 -15.59 2.14
N MET A 506 -22.64 -14.70 2.76
CA MET A 506 -24.10 -14.72 2.71
C MET A 506 -24.68 -13.82 1.60
N SER A 507 -23.87 -13.39 0.63
CA SER A 507 -24.23 -12.46 -0.45
C SER A 507 -23.88 -13.03 -1.83
N PRO A 508 -24.66 -12.76 -2.90
CA PRO A 508 -24.33 -13.10 -4.29
C PRO A 508 -23.27 -12.19 -4.94
N ASP A 509 -22.67 -11.24 -4.20
CA ASP A 509 -21.68 -10.32 -4.75
C ASP A 509 -20.49 -11.03 -5.40
N GLY A 510 -20.13 -10.56 -6.60
CA GLY A 510 -19.06 -11.12 -7.41
C GLY A 510 -19.41 -12.45 -8.07
N MET A 511 -20.63 -12.95 -7.97
CA MET A 511 -21.08 -14.21 -8.60
C MET A 511 -21.83 -13.99 -9.92
N ALA A 512 -21.83 -12.75 -10.42
CA ALA A 512 -22.42 -12.39 -11.70
C ALA A 512 -21.53 -11.40 -12.44
N VAL A 513 -21.65 -11.39 -13.75
CA VAL A 513 -20.98 -10.45 -14.64
C VAL A 513 -21.92 -10.03 -15.77
N ILE A 514 -21.97 -8.74 -16.07
CA ILE A 514 -22.73 -8.18 -17.20
C ILE A 514 -21.74 -7.98 -18.35
N LEU A 515 -21.92 -8.75 -19.42
CA LEU A 515 -21.18 -8.63 -20.67
C LEU A 515 -21.96 -7.75 -21.66
N ASP A 516 -21.36 -7.45 -22.82
CA ASP A 516 -22.01 -6.56 -23.81
C ASP A 516 -23.41 -7.07 -24.21
N ARG A 517 -23.55 -8.39 -24.46
CA ARG A 517 -24.78 -9.02 -24.95
C ARG A 517 -25.39 -10.05 -24.02
N GLU A 518 -24.66 -10.47 -22.98
CA GLU A 518 -25.12 -11.49 -22.04
C GLU A 518 -24.94 -11.06 -20.59
N VAL A 519 -25.77 -11.62 -19.72
CA VAL A 519 -25.53 -11.64 -18.27
C VAL A 519 -25.19 -13.07 -17.88
N VAL A 520 -24.14 -13.27 -17.10
CA VAL A 520 -23.69 -14.61 -16.68
C VAL A 520 -23.76 -14.73 -15.18
N PHE A 521 -24.43 -15.78 -14.69
CA PHE A 521 -24.51 -16.14 -13.29
C PHE A 521 -23.66 -17.37 -12.99
N GLY A 522 -22.87 -17.30 -11.93
CA GLY A 522 -22.27 -18.48 -11.31
C GLY A 522 -23.26 -19.14 -10.35
N THR A 523 -23.64 -20.38 -10.63
CA THR A 523 -24.44 -21.22 -9.72
C THR A 523 -23.53 -22.18 -8.94
N ASP A 524 -24.11 -23.09 -8.17
CA ASP A 524 -23.34 -24.08 -7.40
C ASP A 524 -22.56 -25.05 -8.30
N ASP A 525 -23.05 -25.30 -9.52
CA ASP A 525 -22.57 -26.35 -10.44
C ASP A 525 -22.49 -25.92 -11.92
N ALA A 526 -22.86 -24.68 -12.26
CA ALA A 526 -22.85 -24.19 -13.63
C ALA A 526 -22.56 -22.69 -13.77
N LEU A 527 -22.20 -22.29 -14.98
CA LEU A 527 -22.27 -20.91 -15.46
C LEU A 527 -23.50 -20.80 -16.36
N VAL A 528 -24.47 -20.00 -15.97
CA VAL A 528 -25.72 -19.83 -16.71
C VAL A 528 -25.71 -18.47 -17.40
N SER A 529 -25.81 -18.45 -18.72
CA SER A 529 -25.86 -17.23 -19.53
C SER A 529 -27.28 -16.87 -19.91
N PHE A 530 -27.54 -15.57 -19.95
CA PHE A 530 -28.82 -14.97 -20.29
C PHE A 530 -28.61 -13.88 -21.33
N ASP A 531 -29.53 -13.76 -22.27
CA ASP A 531 -29.59 -12.62 -23.20
C ASP A 531 -29.86 -11.35 -22.39
N ARG A 532 -29.04 -10.32 -22.60
CA ARG A 532 -29.07 -9.09 -21.80
C ARG A 532 -30.36 -8.29 -22.03
N ASP A 533 -30.95 -8.36 -23.23
CA ASP A 533 -32.11 -7.55 -23.59
C ASP A 533 -33.42 -8.16 -23.10
N THR A 534 -33.51 -9.49 -23.15
CA THR A 534 -34.75 -10.24 -22.86
C THR A 534 -34.71 -10.99 -21.53
N CYS A 535 -33.54 -11.10 -20.89
CA CYS A 535 -33.29 -11.96 -19.71
C CYS A 535 -33.61 -13.44 -19.94
N ALA A 536 -33.76 -13.89 -21.19
CA ALA A 536 -33.99 -15.29 -21.52
C ALA A 536 -32.67 -16.08 -21.42
N GLN A 537 -32.71 -17.27 -20.84
CA GLN A 537 -31.53 -18.12 -20.74
C GLN A 537 -31.04 -18.52 -22.13
N THR A 538 -29.77 -18.24 -22.43
CA THR A 538 -29.10 -18.57 -23.71
C THR A 538 -28.22 -19.81 -23.61
N GLY A 539 -27.71 -20.13 -22.42
CA GLY A 539 -26.84 -21.28 -22.24
C GLY A 539 -26.65 -21.70 -20.78
N SER A 540 -26.01 -22.85 -20.61
CA SER A 540 -25.54 -23.35 -19.32
C SER A 540 -24.30 -24.22 -19.55
N ILE A 541 -23.21 -23.90 -18.85
CA ILE A 541 -21.94 -24.64 -18.92
C ILE A 541 -21.69 -25.24 -17.54
N PRO A 542 -21.62 -26.59 -17.40
CA PRO A 542 -21.32 -27.21 -16.12
C PRO A 542 -19.88 -26.91 -15.70
N ILE A 543 -19.65 -26.71 -14.41
CA ILE A 543 -18.33 -26.43 -13.82
C ILE A 543 -18.02 -27.44 -12.72
N SER A 544 -16.73 -27.68 -12.49
CA SER A 544 -16.26 -28.72 -11.55
C SER A 544 -16.42 -28.36 -10.08
N SER A 545 -16.56 -27.07 -9.76
CA SER A 545 -16.80 -26.58 -8.41
C SER A 545 -17.44 -25.19 -8.44
N ARG A 546 -18.09 -24.83 -7.33
CA ARG A 546 -18.74 -23.53 -7.15
C ARG A 546 -17.74 -22.38 -7.36
N PRO A 547 -18.11 -21.32 -8.11
CA PRO A 547 -17.25 -20.16 -8.26
C PRO A 547 -17.07 -19.43 -6.93
N ALA A 548 -15.90 -18.81 -6.77
CA ALA A 548 -15.61 -17.85 -5.73
C ALA A 548 -15.77 -16.41 -6.24
N ALA A 549 -15.56 -16.18 -7.54
CA ALA A 549 -15.76 -14.90 -8.20
C ALA A 549 -15.88 -15.05 -9.72
N LEU A 550 -16.64 -14.16 -10.36
CA LEU A 550 -16.76 -13.97 -11.80
C LEU A 550 -16.31 -12.56 -12.16
N MET A 551 -15.52 -12.42 -13.23
CA MET A 551 -15.01 -11.13 -13.69
C MET A 551 -14.94 -11.02 -15.20
N ALA A 552 -15.21 -9.83 -15.73
CA ALA A 552 -14.88 -9.51 -17.12
C ALA A 552 -13.49 -8.86 -17.16
N ALA A 553 -12.62 -9.37 -18.02
CA ALA A 553 -11.34 -8.76 -18.35
C ALA A 553 -11.28 -8.52 -19.87
N PRO A 554 -10.46 -7.57 -20.36
CA PRO A 554 -10.23 -7.37 -21.78
C PRO A 554 -9.93 -8.70 -22.50
N GLY A 555 -10.83 -9.12 -23.40
CA GLY A 555 -10.72 -10.34 -24.20
C GLY A 555 -11.06 -11.67 -23.51
N VAL A 556 -11.43 -11.71 -22.22
CA VAL A 556 -11.76 -12.97 -21.51
C VAL A 556 -12.68 -12.76 -20.31
N THR A 557 -13.64 -13.68 -20.10
CA THR A 557 -14.40 -13.79 -18.85
C THR A 557 -13.70 -14.79 -17.93
N LEU A 558 -13.41 -14.36 -16.70
CA LEU A 558 -12.67 -15.12 -15.71
C LEU A 558 -13.61 -15.70 -14.67
N VAL A 559 -13.43 -16.98 -14.37
CA VAL A 559 -14.13 -17.68 -13.30
C VAL A 559 -13.09 -18.17 -12.32
N VAL A 560 -13.09 -17.59 -11.12
CA VAL A 560 -12.24 -18.03 -10.03
C VAL A 560 -12.98 -19.10 -9.26
N ARG A 561 -12.37 -20.26 -9.05
CA ARG A 561 -12.92 -21.37 -8.26
C ARG A 561 -11.89 -21.87 -7.26
N THR A 562 -12.35 -22.35 -6.11
CA THR A 562 -11.50 -22.98 -5.09
C THR A 562 -12.04 -24.37 -4.81
N ASP A 563 -11.16 -25.36 -4.79
CA ASP A 563 -11.46 -26.75 -4.46
C ASP A 563 -10.39 -27.33 -3.51
N ASP A 564 -10.50 -28.62 -3.20
CA ASP A 564 -9.59 -29.33 -2.29
C ASP A 564 -8.14 -29.41 -2.81
N THR A 565 -7.87 -29.01 -4.05
CA THR A 565 -6.54 -29.03 -4.68
C THR A 565 -5.92 -27.64 -4.83
N GLY A 566 -6.70 -26.58 -4.71
CA GLY A 566 -6.24 -25.19 -4.69
C GLY A 566 -7.24 -24.19 -5.28
N THR A 567 -6.75 -22.99 -5.58
CA THR A 567 -7.50 -21.95 -6.29
C THR A 567 -7.09 -21.91 -7.75
N TRP A 568 -8.09 -21.85 -8.62
CA TRP A 568 -7.96 -21.89 -10.07
C TRP A 568 -8.68 -20.71 -10.72
N VAL A 569 -8.20 -20.30 -11.88
CA VAL A 569 -8.83 -19.33 -12.78
C VAL A 569 -9.09 -20.02 -14.10
N ASP A 570 -10.36 -20.15 -14.47
CA ASP A 570 -10.78 -20.60 -15.78
C ASP A 570 -11.13 -19.39 -16.64
N GLY A 571 -10.65 -19.37 -17.89
CA GLY A 571 -10.93 -18.28 -18.85
C GLY A 571 -11.85 -18.72 -19.96
N TYR A 572 -12.87 -17.91 -20.26
CA TYR A 572 -13.88 -18.15 -21.30
C TYR A 572 -13.86 -17.00 -22.33
N ALA A 573 -13.77 -17.35 -23.63
CA ALA A 573 -13.69 -16.39 -24.74
C ALA A 573 -14.11 -16.96 -26.10
#